data_AF-A0A836QM39-F1
#
_entry.id   AF-A0A836QM39-F1
#
_cell.length_a   1.000
_cell.length_b   1.000
_cell.length_c   1.000
_cell.angle_alpha   90.00
_cell.angle_beta   90.00
_cell.angle_gamma   90.00
#
_symmetry.space_group_name_H-M   'P 1'
#
loop_
_entity.id
_entity.type
_entity.pdbx_description
1 polymer ?
#
loop_
_entity_poly.entity_id
_entity_poly.type
_entity_poly.pdbx_seq_one_letter_code
_entity_poly.pdbx_strand_id
1 'polypeptide(L)'
;MEIYNFTPLSALAGGILIGLSAVLLLTVNGRIAGISGIVHGIVAPEKPNDLDWRLLFLVGLIAGAFLYRLLNGMDTSIALEASILIVGGGGILTGIGTAVGSGCTSGHGICGLAR
;
A
#
# COMPACT_ATOMS: atom_id res chain seq x y z
N MET A 1 15.97 15.96 22.70
CA MET A 1 14.80 15.34 23.35
C MET A 1 13.61 15.67 22.48
N GLU A 2 13.23 14.77 21.58
CA GLU A 2 12.06 15.01 20.73
C GLU A 2 10.80 14.78 21.54
N ILE A 3 9.93 15.80 21.56
CA ILE A 3 8.60 15.69 22.13
C ILE A 3 7.75 14.96 21.10
N TYR A 4 7.42 13.69 21.37
CA TYR A 4 6.39 12.98 20.61
C TYR A 4 5.06 13.70 20.86
N ASN A 5 4.60 14.48 19.88
CA ASN A 5 3.26 15.02 19.87
C ASN A 5 2.29 13.86 19.63
N PHE A 6 1.73 13.33 20.72
CA PHE A 6 0.71 12.30 20.65
C PHE A 6 -0.52 12.88 19.94
N THR A 7 -0.80 12.41 18.72
CA THR A 7 -1.88 12.90 17.86
C THR A 7 -2.95 11.81 17.65
N PRO A 8 -3.70 11.46 18.71
CA PRO A 8 -4.58 10.30 18.69
C PRO A 8 -5.74 10.43 17.69
N LEU A 9 -6.27 11.65 17.54
CA LEU A 9 -7.39 11.92 16.64
C LEU A 9 -7.02 11.73 15.16
N SER A 10 -5.86 12.24 14.72
CA SER A 10 -5.40 12.06 13.35
C SER A 10 -5.01 10.61 13.06
N ALA A 11 -4.37 9.94 14.02
CA ALA A 11 -4.04 8.52 13.91
C ALA A 11 -5.30 7.65 13.78
N LEU A 12 -6.33 7.92 14.59
CA LEU A 12 -7.62 7.23 14.52
C LEU A 12 -8.33 7.50 13.17
N ALA A 13 -8.37 8.75 12.73
CA ALA A 13 -8.97 9.12 11.44
C ALA A 13 -8.27 8.40 10.28
N GLY A 14 -6.93 8.38 10.26
CA GLY A 14 -6.15 7.63 9.28
C GLY A 14 -6.44 6.13 9.31
N GLY A 15 -6.50 5.54 10.50
CA GLY A 15 -6.85 4.13 10.68
C GLY A 15 -8.24 3.77 10.15
N ILE A 16 -9.25 4.61 10.44
CA ILE A 16 -10.61 4.44 9.92
C ILE A 16 -10.61 4.52 8.39
N LEU A 17 -9.91 5.48 7.79
CA LEU A 17 -9.84 5.61 6.33
C LEU A 17 -9.20 4.39 5.67
N ILE A 18 -8.10 3.88 6.23
CA ILE A 18 -7.43 2.67 5.73
C ILE A 18 -8.34 1.44 5.85
N GLY A 19 -8.99 1.28 7.02
CA GLY A 19 -9.93 0.19 7.27
C GLY A 19 -11.13 0.22 6.32
N LEU A 20 -11.74 1.39 6.13
CA LEU A 20 -12.84 1.59 5.19
C LEU A 20 -12.41 1.25 3.75
N SER A 21 -11.22 1.67 3.34
CA SER A 21 -10.69 1.32 2.01
C SER A 21 -10.54 -0.19 1.82
N ALA A 22 -10.07 -0.91 2.85
CA ALA A 22 -9.93 -2.37 2.80
C ALA A 22 -11.29 -3.06 2.72
N VAL A 23 -12.27 -2.62 3.53
CA VAL A 23 -13.64 -3.15 3.51
C VAL A 23 -14.32 -2.87 2.17
N LEU A 24 -14.18 -1.67 1.61
CA LEU A 24 -14.74 -1.32 0.30
C LEU A 24 -14.18 -2.22 -0.81
N LEU A 25 -12.87 -2.49 -0.82
CA LEU A 25 -12.29 -3.41 -1.80
C LEU A 25 -12.87 -4.82 -1.63
N LEU A 26 -13.02 -5.27 -0.39
CA LEU A 26 -13.59 -6.59 -0.09
C LEU A 26 -15.06 -6.69 -0.49
N THR A 27 -15.88 -5.68 -0.25
CA THR A 27 -17.32 -5.72 -0.56
C THR A 27 -17.63 -5.53 -2.03
N VAL A 28 -16.88 -4.66 -2.73
CA VAL A 28 -17.12 -4.35 -4.15
C VAL A 28 -16.51 -5.42 -5.07
N ASN A 29 -15.26 -5.82 -4.81
CA ASN A 29 -14.55 -6.76 -5.68
C ASN A 29 -14.48 -8.18 -5.12
N GLY A 30 -14.84 -8.41 -3.86
CA GLY A 30 -14.69 -9.72 -3.22
C GLY A 30 -13.23 -10.11 -2.96
N ARG A 31 -12.30 -9.15 -2.99
CA ARG A 31 -10.85 -9.39 -2.89
C ARG A 31 -10.26 -8.70 -1.67
N ILE A 32 -9.26 -9.32 -1.06
CA ILE A 32 -8.50 -8.77 0.07
C ILE A 32 -7.41 -7.82 -0.45
N ALA A 33 -7.19 -6.69 0.22
CA ALA A 33 -6.15 -5.73 -0.14
C ALA A 33 -4.75 -6.27 0.18
N GLY A 34 -4.04 -6.77 -0.84
CA GLY A 34 -2.64 -7.20 -0.73
C GLY A 34 -1.83 -6.70 -1.91
N ILE A 35 -1.06 -5.61 -1.72
CA ILE A 35 -0.39 -4.91 -2.82
C ILE A 35 0.58 -5.83 -3.58
N SER A 36 1.41 -6.62 -2.90
CA SER A 36 2.31 -7.59 -3.58
C SER A 36 1.54 -8.58 -4.45
N GLY A 37 0.39 -9.08 -3.98
CA GLY A 37 -0.46 -9.99 -4.75
C GLY A 37 -1.15 -9.31 -5.93
N ILE A 38 -1.56 -8.05 -5.76
CA ILE A 38 -2.15 -7.21 -6.81
C ILE A 38 -1.14 -7.00 -7.94
N VAL A 39 0.08 -6.55 -7.61
CA VAL A 39 1.19 -6.36 -8.56
C VAL A 39 1.57 -7.67 -9.23
N HIS A 40 1.70 -8.77 -8.47
CA HIS A 40 2.08 -10.07 -9.02
C HIS A 40 1.08 -10.54 -10.09
N GLY A 41 -0.22 -10.43 -9.85
CA GLY A 41 -1.23 -10.81 -10.84
C GLY A 41 -1.44 -9.83 -11.98
N ILE A 42 -0.70 -8.71 -12.03
CA ILE A 42 -0.55 -7.90 -13.27
C ILE A 42 0.59 -8.47 -14.12
N VAL A 43 1.70 -8.85 -13.48
CA VAL A 43 2.88 -9.41 -14.15
C VAL A 43 2.61 -10.82 -14.69
N ALA A 44 1.92 -11.64 -13.89
CA ALA A 44 1.52 -13.00 -14.23
C ALA A 44 0.01 -13.18 -13.99
N PRO A 45 -0.84 -12.71 -14.94
CA PRO A 45 -2.29 -12.78 -14.77
C PRO A 45 -2.79 -14.22 -14.84
N GLU A 46 -3.48 -14.66 -13.79
CA GLU A 46 -4.12 -15.98 -13.74
C GLU A 46 -5.42 -16.04 -14.57
N LYS A 47 -6.08 -14.89 -14.76
CA LYS A 47 -7.33 -14.75 -15.51
C LYS A 47 -7.31 -13.47 -16.37
N PRO A 48 -7.79 -13.52 -17.62
CA PRO A 48 -7.73 -12.38 -18.54
C PRO A 48 -8.55 -11.16 -18.09
N ASN A 49 -9.64 -11.35 -17.32
CA ASN A 49 -10.52 -10.26 -16.86
C ASN A 49 -10.16 -9.68 -15.48
N ASP A 50 -9.07 -10.15 -14.84
CA ASP A 50 -8.66 -9.67 -13.52
C ASP A 50 -7.70 -8.47 -13.59
N LEU A 51 -7.23 -8.08 -14.78
CA LEU A 51 -6.26 -6.98 -14.94
C LEU A 51 -6.88 -5.61 -14.67
N ASP A 52 -8.12 -5.38 -15.10
CA ASP A 52 -8.77 -4.07 -15.06
C ASP A 52 -8.87 -3.52 -13.63
N TRP A 53 -9.38 -4.32 -12.68
CA TRP A 53 -9.53 -3.86 -11.30
C TRP A 53 -8.19 -3.67 -10.60
N ARG A 54 -7.17 -4.49 -10.93
CA ARG A 54 -5.83 -4.40 -10.35
C ARG A 54 -5.13 -3.11 -10.79
N LEU A 55 -5.24 -2.78 -12.08
CA LEU A 55 -4.73 -1.53 -12.62
C LEU A 55 -5.46 -0.33 -12.04
N LEU A 56 -6.80 -0.36 -11.98
CA LEU A 56 -7.60 0.71 -11.38
C LEU A 56 -7.22 0.93 -9.91
N PHE A 57 -7.00 -0.14 -9.15
CA PHE A 57 -6.56 -0.04 -7.76
C PHE A 57 -5.18 0.62 -7.64
N LEU A 58 -4.18 0.18 -8.42
CA LEU A 58 -2.83 0.76 -8.38
C LEU A 58 -2.80 2.22 -8.85
N VAL A 59 -3.54 2.53 -9.91
CA VAL A 59 -3.68 3.92 -10.38
C VAL A 59 -4.33 4.76 -9.30
N GLY A 60 -5.41 4.28 -8.66
CA GLY A 60 -6.05 4.97 -7.54
C GLY A 60 -5.11 5.19 -6.36
N LEU A 61 -4.29 4.19 -6.01
CA LEU A 61 -3.30 4.28 -4.94
C LEU A 61 -2.26 5.39 -5.22
N ILE A 62 -1.68 5.41 -6.43
CA ILE A 62 -0.69 6.41 -6.83
C ILE A 62 -1.33 7.80 -6.96
N ALA A 63 -2.52 7.87 -7.57
CA ALA A 63 -3.27 9.11 -7.74
C ALA A 63 -3.66 9.72 -6.39
N GLY A 64 -4.05 8.91 -5.40
CA GLY A 64 -4.35 9.37 -4.05
C GLY A 64 -3.15 10.04 -3.38
N ALA A 65 -1.96 9.45 -3.49
CA ALA A 65 -0.72 10.05 -2.97
C ALA A 65 -0.38 11.37 -3.69
N PHE A 66 -0.56 11.42 -5.00
CA PHE A 66 -0.32 12.64 -5.79
C PHE A 66 -1.32 13.75 -5.46
N LEU A 67 -2.60 13.41 -5.32
CA LEU A 67 -3.66 14.35 -4.95
C LEU A 67 -3.43 14.91 -3.54
N TYR A 68 -3.03 14.06 -2.59
CA TYR A 68 -2.66 14.51 -1.24
C TYR A 68 -1.49 15.50 -1.27
N ARG A 69 -0.48 15.25 -2.10
CA ARG A 69 0.65 16.17 -2.30
C ARG A 69 0.18 17.52 -2.87
N LEU A 70 -0.70 17.51 -3.88
CA LEU A 70 -1.20 18.72 -4.51
C LEU A 70 -2.03 19.59 -3.55
N LEU A 71 -2.86 18.96 -2.72
CA LEU A 71 -3.75 19.67 -1.79
C LEU A 71 -3.02 20.23 -0.57
N ASN A 72 -2.01 19.52 -0.05
CA ASN A 72 -1.32 19.89 1.18
C ASN A 72 0.04 20.57 0.96
N GLY A 73 0.45 20.75 -0.31
CA GLY A 73 1.67 21.48 -0.64
C GLY A 73 2.94 20.91 -0.01
N MET A 74 3.01 19.58 0.18
CA MET A 74 4.19 18.97 0.81
C MET A 74 5.45 19.28 0.00
N ASP A 75 6.43 19.94 0.65
CA ASP A 75 7.83 19.92 0.25
C ASP A 75 8.35 18.49 0.41
N THR A 76 8.09 17.67 -0.60
CA THR A 76 8.57 16.29 -0.69
C THR A 76 10.06 16.27 -1.05
N SER A 77 10.89 17.11 -0.41
CA SER A 77 12.31 16.83 -0.29
C SER A 77 12.47 15.75 0.78
N ILE A 78 11.92 14.57 0.52
CA ILE A 78 12.35 13.37 1.23
C ILE A 78 13.81 13.22 0.79
N ALA A 79 14.74 13.67 1.62
CA ALA A 79 16.15 13.42 1.42
C ALA A 79 16.32 11.91 1.49
N LEU A 80 16.34 11.25 0.34
CA LEU A 80 16.69 9.85 0.26
C LEU A 80 18.20 9.79 0.50
N GLU A 81 18.59 9.68 1.77
CA GLU A 81 19.99 9.55 2.18
C GLU A 81 20.59 8.19 1.74
N ALA A 82 19.73 7.25 1.31
CA ALA A 82 20.13 5.95 0.82
C ALA A 82 20.47 5.96 -0.67
N SER A 83 21.56 5.28 -1.03
CA SER A 83 21.93 5.03 -2.43
C SER A 83 20.84 4.23 -3.15
N ILE A 84 20.60 4.55 -4.42
CA ILE A 84 19.60 3.88 -5.27
C ILE A 84 19.79 2.35 -5.29
N LEU A 85 21.03 1.87 -5.18
CA LEU A 85 21.35 0.44 -5.10
C LEU A 85 20.77 -0.21 -3.85
N ILE A 86 20.81 0.47 -2.71
CA ILE A 86 20.27 -0.01 -1.44
C ILE A 86 18.75 -0.06 -1.51
N VAL A 87 18.13 0.98 -2.08
CA VAL A 87 16.67 1.04 -2.25
C VAL A 87 16.20 -0.06 -3.20
N GLY A 88 16.87 -0.23 -4.34
CA GLY A 88 16.58 -1.30 -5.30
C GLY A 88 16.78 -2.69 -4.70
N GLY A 89 17.90 -2.91 -4.01
CA GLY A 89 18.17 -4.17 -3.30
C GLY A 89 17.13 -4.48 -2.22
N GLY A 90 16.74 -3.48 -1.42
CA GLY A 90 15.69 -3.59 -0.42
C GLY A 90 14.33 -3.92 -1.04
N GLY A 91 14.00 -3.34 -2.19
CA GLY A 91 12.80 -3.66 -2.95
C GLY A 91 12.77 -5.12 -3.43
N ILE A 92 13.89 -5.61 -3.98
CA ILE A 92 14.03 -7.01 -4.43
C ILE A 92 13.87 -7.97 -3.25
N LEU A 93 14.61 -7.73 -2.16
CA LEU A 93 14.54 -8.55 -0.94
C LEU A 93 13.13 -8.55 -0.34
N THR A 94 12.48 -7.39 -0.31
CA THR A 94 11.08 -7.27 0.14
C THR A 94 10.15 -8.06 -0.78
N GLY A 95 10.32 -7.96 -2.10
CA GLY A 95 9.56 -8.74 -3.08
C GLY A 95 9.65 -10.23 -2.82
N ILE A 96 10.89 -10.76 -2.71
CA ILE A 96 11.15 -12.17 -2.39
C ILE A 96 10.53 -12.53 -1.04
N GLY A 97 10.74 -11.72 -0.01
CA GLY A 97 10.18 -11.94 1.32
C GLY A 97 8.66 -12.03 1.32
N THR A 98 7.98 -11.16 0.58
CA THR A 98 6.51 -11.21 0.48
C THR A 98 5.99 -12.42 -0.31
N ALA A 99 6.77 -12.91 -1.28
CA ALA A 99 6.45 -14.14 -2.00
C ALA A 99 6.60 -15.37 -1.10
N VAL A 100 7.71 -15.49 -0.37
CA VAL A 100 7.96 -16.60 0.57
C VAL A 100 6.96 -16.57 1.73
N GLY A 101 6.67 -15.38 2.27
CA GLY A 101 5.69 -15.19 3.35
C GLY A 101 4.23 -15.23 2.91
N SER A 102 3.93 -15.49 1.63
CA SER A 102 2.58 -15.48 1.07
C SER A 102 1.77 -14.20 1.43
N GLY A 103 2.46 -13.07 1.57
CA GLY A 103 1.95 -11.96 2.36
C GLY A 103 2.80 -10.70 2.33
N CYS A 104 2.15 -9.55 2.28
CA CYS A 104 2.77 -8.24 2.47
C CYS A 104 2.16 -7.52 3.67
N THR A 105 2.71 -6.37 4.06
CA THR A 105 2.22 -5.57 5.20
C THR A 105 0.76 -5.15 5.05
N SER A 106 0.31 -4.83 3.83
CA SER A 106 -1.12 -4.54 3.57
C SER A 106 -1.99 -5.78 3.76
N GLY A 107 -1.61 -6.91 3.14
CA GLY A 107 -2.39 -8.14 3.21
C GLY A 107 -2.42 -8.77 4.61
N HIS A 108 -1.26 -9.03 5.21
CA HIS A 108 -1.16 -9.66 6.52
C HIS A 108 -1.40 -8.69 7.67
N GLY A 109 -0.87 -7.47 7.58
CA GLY A 109 -0.99 -6.48 8.66
C GLY A 109 -2.38 -5.86 8.72
N ILE A 110 -2.84 -5.25 7.63
CA ILE A 110 -4.11 -4.50 7.63
C ILE A 110 -5.30 -5.47 7.60
N CYS A 111 -5.36 -6.36 6.60
CA CYS A 111 -6.51 -7.25 6.44
C CYS A 111 -6.38 -8.56 7.23
N GLY A 112 -5.16 -9.03 7.44
CA GLY A 112 -4.88 -10.37 7.95
C GLY A 112 -4.87 -10.49 9.47
N LEU A 113 -4.62 -9.43 10.23
CA LEU A 113 -4.70 -9.47 11.70
C LEU A 113 -6.13 -9.52 12.23
N ALA A 114 -7.09 -9.10 11.42
CA ALA A 114 -8.51 -9.11 11.77
C ALA A 114 -9.21 -10.45 11.47
N ARG A 115 -8.49 -11.44 10.90
CA ARG A 115 -8.99 -12.80 10.59
C ARG A 115 -8.59 -13.79 11.68
#